data_AF-A0A4S4MYD3-F1
#
_entry.id   AF-A0A4S4MYD3-F1
#
_cell.length_a   1.000
_cell.length_b   1.000
_cell.length_c   1.000
_cell.angle_alpha   90.00
_cell.angle_beta   90.00
_cell.angle_gamma   90.00
#
_symmetry.space_group_name_H-M   'P 1'
#
loop_
_entity.id
_entity.type
_entity.pdbx_description
1 polymer ?
#
loop_
_entity_poly.entity_id
_entity_poly.type
_entity_poly.pdbx_seq_one_letter_code
_entity_poly.pdbx_strand_id
1 'polypeptide(L)'
;MITIVHARINQCVGLHNERHFVMFLLYLMISTYCLSIAGWHHVLAALGWYDVCFAVTIMTAWHIYGIACGETSVESQDNEHYRKVAKRRGEEFVNSYDLGKLKNLELYFNVGKDGYPLWTLLFPFRVSPYTDGRSWARPKGLERHKGVRKGEELTDEDEED
;
A
#
# COMPACT_ATOMS: atom_id res chain seq x y z
N MET A 1 -12.23 -0.68 -0.51
CA MET A 1 -12.15 -2.12 -0.18
C MET A 1 -11.17 -2.29 0.98
N ILE A 2 -11.56 -3.05 2.01
CA ILE A 2 -10.96 -3.04 3.37
C ILE A 2 -9.53 -3.60 3.36
N THR A 3 -8.55 -2.76 3.69
CA THR A 3 -7.18 -3.20 3.99
C THR A 3 -7.17 -3.68 5.44
N ILE A 4 -7.14 -5.00 5.63
CA ILE A 4 -6.69 -5.73 6.83
C ILE A 4 -7.18 -5.17 8.19
N VAL A 5 -7.93 -5.97 8.95
CA VAL A 5 -8.03 -5.78 10.42
C VAL A 5 -6.61 -5.90 10.97
N HIS A 6 -5.90 -4.78 11.08
CA HIS A 6 -4.58 -4.78 11.69
C HIS A 6 -4.87 -4.98 13.18
N ALA A 7 -4.69 -6.22 13.66
CA ALA A 7 -4.98 -6.63 15.04
C ALA A 7 -4.35 -5.71 16.10
N ARG A 8 -3.36 -4.90 15.70
CA ARG A 8 -2.67 -3.89 16.50
C ARG A 8 -3.45 -2.58 16.71
N ILE A 9 -4.34 -2.18 15.79
CA ILE A 9 -5.00 -0.85 15.79
C ILE A 9 -6.50 -0.94 16.13
N ASN A 10 -7.06 -2.15 16.28
CA ASN A 10 -8.47 -2.40 16.64
C ASN A 10 -9.49 -1.66 15.74
N GLN A 11 -9.09 -1.37 14.50
CA GLN A 11 -9.85 -0.68 13.47
C GLN A 11 -9.44 -1.24 12.10
N CYS A 12 -10.34 -1.15 11.13
CA CYS A 12 -10.00 -1.44 9.72
C CYS A 12 -9.21 -0.28 9.11
N VAL A 13 -8.27 -0.60 8.24
CA VAL A 13 -7.58 0.39 7.40
C VAL A 13 -8.27 0.42 6.03
N GLY A 14 -8.39 1.60 5.45
CA GLY A 14 -9.01 1.78 4.13
C GLY A 14 -8.83 3.21 3.66
N LEU A 15 -9.49 3.56 2.56
CA LEU A 15 -9.23 4.78 1.78
C LEU A 15 -9.00 6.07 2.57
N HIS A 16 -9.75 6.30 3.66
CA HIS A 16 -9.66 7.54 4.44
C HIS A 16 -8.61 7.52 5.56
N ASN A 17 -8.03 6.35 5.88
CA ASN A 17 -7.09 6.15 6.98
C ASN A 17 -5.80 5.42 6.56
N GLU A 18 -5.75 4.89 5.34
CA GLU A 18 -4.60 4.13 4.82
C GLU A 18 -3.33 4.99 4.76
N ARG A 19 -3.45 6.25 4.33
CA ARG A 19 -2.34 7.20 4.36
C ARG A 19 -1.75 7.33 5.77
N HIS A 20 -2.60 7.49 6.79
CA HIS A 20 -2.15 7.65 8.17
C HIS A 20 -1.46 6.40 8.69
N PHE A 21 -1.94 5.22 8.30
CA PHE A 21 -1.30 3.95 8.66
C PHE A 21 0.15 3.86 8.13
N VAL A 22 0.36 4.19 6.86
CA VAL A 22 1.71 4.14 6.26
C VAL A 22 2.62 5.23 6.81
N MET A 23 2.08 6.43 7.04
CA MET A 23 2.81 7.49 7.72
C MET A 23 3.21 7.07 9.14
N PHE A 24 2.32 6.43 9.89
CA PHE A 24 2.64 5.89 11.22
C PHE A 24 3.79 4.87 11.17
N LEU A 25 3.79 3.95 10.20
CA LEU A 25 4.89 2.99 10.01
C LEU A 25 6.22 3.70 9.69
N LEU A 26 6.20 4.73 8.83
CA LEU A 26 7.38 5.54 8.50
C LEU A 26 7.93 6.28 9.73
N TYR A 27 7.06 6.90 10.54
CA TYR A 27 7.49 7.55 11.78
C TYR A 27 8.01 6.55 12.81
N LEU A 28 7.38 5.38 12.93
CA LEU A 28 7.85 4.33 13.81
C LEU A 28 9.24 3.85 13.38
N MET A 29 9.48 3.68 12.07
CA MET A 29 10.81 3.38 11.52
C MET A 29 11.82 4.46 11.92
N ILE A 30 11.56 5.73 11.61
CA ILE A 30 12.51 6.82 11.95
C ILE A 30 12.77 6.88 13.46
N SER A 31 11.72 6.77 14.28
CA SER A 31 11.83 6.84 15.73
C SER A 31 12.65 5.69 16.31
N THR A 32 12.50 4.46 15.82
CA THR A 32 13.28 3.32 16.30
C THR A 32 14.76 3.48 15.97
N TYR A 33 15.09 3.94 14.75
CA TYR A 33 16.47 4.25 14.37
C TYR A 33 17.06 5.39 15.22
N CYS A 34 16.33 6.48 15.44
CA CYS A 34 16.80 7.59 16.27
C CYS A 34 17.11 7.14 17.71
N LEU A 35 16.23 6.35 18.33
CA LEU A 35 16.44 5.81 19.68
C LEU A 35 17.61 4.83 19.73
N SER A 36 17.76 3.96 18.71
CA SER A 36 18.91 3.04 18.63
C SER A 36 20.24 3.76 18.49
N ILE A 37 20.30 4.86 17.72
CA ILE A 37 21.52 5.66 17.56
C ILE A 37 21.82 6.46 18.83
N ALA A 38 20.83 7.15 19.43
CA ALA A 38 21.03 7.95 20.62
C ALA A 38 21.35 7.10 21.88
N GLY A 39 20.76 5.90 21.96
CA GLY A 39 20.94 4.96 23.06
C GLY A 39 22.12 3.99 22.91
N TRP A 40 22.94 4.14 21.87
CA TRP A 40 23.98 3.18 21.43
C TRP A 40 24.84 2.60 22.56
N HIS A 41 25.16 3.39 23.59
CA HIS A 41 25.97 2.94 24.74
C HIS A 41 25.22 2.03 25.74
N HIS A 42 23.91 2.19 25.91
CA HIS A 42 23.09 1.40 26.85
C HIS A 42 22.29 0.29 26.15
N VAL A 43 21.94 0.51 24.89
CA VAL A 43 21.18 -0.42 24.04
C VAL A 43 21.97 -1.70 23.76
N LEU A 44 23.29 -1.59 23.58
CA LEU A 44 24.17 -2.76 23.35
C LEU A 44 24.29 -3.70 24.57
N ALA A 45 24.01 -3.21 25.79
CA ALA A 45 24.15 -3.99 27.02
C ALA A 45 22.85 -4.65 27.49
N ALA A 46 21.68 -4.12 27.13
CA ALA A 46 20.38 -4.58 27.64
C ALA A 46 19.58 -5.45 26.68
N LEU A 47 19.79 -5.30 25.36
CA LEU A 47 18.98 -5.97 24.34
C LEU A 47 19.92 -6.53 23.29
N GLY A 48 20.08 -7.85 23.29
CA GLY A 48 20.58 -8.53 22.11
C GLY A 48 19.75 -8.12 20.90
N TRP A 49 20.40 -7.44 19.96
CA TRP A 49 20.05 -7.26 18.55
C TRP A 49 18.95 -6.23 18.14
N TYR A 50 19.17 -5.64 16.96
CA TYR A 50 18.40 -4.62 16.23
C TYR A 50 17.06 -5.12 15.63
N ASP A 51 16.37 -6.06 16.28
CA ASP A 51 15.24 -6.82 15.70
C ASP A 51 14.08 -5.93 15.29
N VAL A 52 13.74 -4.99 16.18
CA VAL A 52 12.60 -4.10 15.97
C VAL A 52 12.87 -3.16 14.79
N CYS A 53 14.11 -2.68 14.63
CA CYS A 53 14.48 -1.84 13.49
C CYS A 53 14.32 -2.63 12.19
N PHE A 54 14.85 -3.86 12.14
CA PHE A 54 14.78 -4.71 10.96
C PHE A 54 13.34 -5.10 10.59
N ALA A 55 12.56 -5.53 11.58
CA ALA A 55 11.16 -5.92 11.40
C ALA A 55 10.31 -4.76 10.88
N VAL A 56 10.45 -3.56 11.48
CA VAL A 56 9.70 -2.37 11.05
C VAL A 56 10.14 -1.93 9.65
N THR A 57 11.43 -2.01 9.32
CA THR A 57 11.94 -1.70 7.98
C THR A 57 11.36 -2.62 6.92
N ILE A 58 11.33 -3.94 7.14
CA ILE A 58 10.75 -4.89 6.17
C ILE A 58 9.26 -4.62 5.96
N MET A 59 8.50 -4.47 7.05
CA MET A 59 7.07 -4.19 6.94
C MET A 59 6.80 -2.89 6.19
N THR A 60 7.53 -1.82 6.53
CA THR A 60 7.39 -0.51 5.87
C THR A 60 7.75 -0.60 4.38
N ALA A 61 8.84 -1.29 4.04
CA ALA A 61 9.27 -1.49 2.66
C ALA A 61 8.22 -2.28 1.85
N TRP A 62 7.63 -3.32 2.43
CA TRP A 62 6.58 -4.10 1.77
C TRP A 62 5.35 -3.25 1.44
N HIS A 63 4.91 -2.41 2.39
CA HIS A 63 3.79 -1.49 2.15
C HIS A 63 4.11 -0.45 1.06
N ILE A 64 5.29 0.16 1.09
CA ILE A 64 5.72 1.12 0.05
C ILE A 64 5.80 0.45 -1.32
N TYR A 65 6.30 -0.79 -1.38
CA TYR A 65 6.37 -1.56 -2.62
C TYR A 65 4.97 -1.83 -3.20
N GLY A 66 4.01 -2.30 -2.39
CA GLY A 66 2.63 -2.52 -2.83
C GLY A 66 1.98 -1.24 -3.38
N ILE A 67 2.16 -0.12 -2.67
CA ILE A 67 1.68 1.20 -3.14
C ILE A 67 2.33 1.58 -4.47
N ALA A 68 3.64 1.37 -4.61
CA ALA A 68 4.34 1.66 -5.87
C ALA A 68 3.86 0.78 -7.03
N CYS A 69 3.34 -0.42 -6.78
CA CYS A 69 2.73 -1.30 -7.78
C CYS A 69 1.23 -1.02 -8.00
N GLY A 70 0.63 -0.08 -7.27
CA GLY A 70 -0.80 0.22 -7.35
C GLY A 70 -1.66 -0.94 -6.86
N GLU A 71 -1.21 -1.66 -5.82
CA GLU A 71 -1.90 -2.81 -5.24
C GLU A 71 -2.25 -2.57 -3.76
N THR A 72 -3.47 -2.90 -3.36
CA THR A 72 -3.82 -3.08 -1.95
C THR A 72 -3.40 -4.47 -1.44
N SER A 73 -3.38 -4.70 -0.13
CA SER A 73 -2.97 -5.99 0.41
C SER A 73 -3.91 -7.15 0.01
N VAL A 74 -5.21 -6.89 -0.11
CA VAL A 74 -6.18 -7.90 -0.59
C VAL A 74 -5.94 -8.18 -2.07
N GLU A 75 -5.88 -7.10 -2.88
CA GLU A 75 -5.60 -7.22 -4.31
C GLU A 75 -4.25 -7.89 -4.60
N SER A 76 -3.24 -7.74 -3.74
CA SER A 76 -1.94 -8.42 -3.94
C SER A 76 -2.06 -9.94 -3.89
N GLN A 77 -2.98 -10.48 -3.08
CA GLN A 77 -3.26 -11.91 -3.00
C GLN A 77 -4.03 -12.38 -4.24
N ASP A 78 -5.02 -11.61 -4.67
CA ASP A 78 -5.80 -11.88 -5.88
C ASP A 78 -4.92 -11.78 -7.13
N ASN A 79 -4.07 -10.76 -7.21
CA ASN A 79 -3.10 -10.56 -8.29
C ASN A 79 -2.06 -11.68 -8.33
N GLU A 80 -1.64 -12.23 -7.18
CA GLU A 80 -0.80 -13.42 -7.18
C GLU A 80 -1.53 -14.62 -7.80
N HIS A 81 -2.81 -14.79 -7.50
CA HIS A 81 -3.64 -15.82 -8.13
C HIS A 81 -3.76 -15.58 -9.64
N TYR A 82 -4.11 -14.37 -10.07
CA TYR A 82 -4.24 -14.01 -11.49
C TYR A 82 -2.92 -14.19 -12.25
N ARG A 83 -1.78 -13.79 -11.67
CA ARG A 83 -0.46 -14.03 -12.25
C ARG A 83 -0.21 -15.52 -12.48
N LYS A 84 -0.61 -16.39 -11.54
CA LYS A 84 -0.48 -17.85 -11.70
C LYS A 84 -1.41 -18.38 -12.80
N VAL A 85 -2.65 -17.90 -12.86
CA VAL A 85 -3.64 -18.30 -13.90
C VAL A 85 -3.18 -17.86 -15.29
N ALA A 86 -2.80 -16.60 -15.46
CA ALA A 86 -2.31 -16.04 -16.71
C ALA A 86 -1.05 -16.77 -17.18
N LYS A 87 -0.08 -17.02 -16.27
CA LYS A 87 1.14 -17.77 -16.59
C LYS A 87 0.87 -19.18 -17.07
N ARG A 88 -0.13 -19.89 -16.51
CA ARG A 88 -0.55 -21.22 -16.99
C ARG A 88 -1.08 -21.19 -18.43
N ARG A 89 -1.58 -20.05 -18.89
CA ARG A 89 -2.11 -19.84 -20.24
C ARG A 89 -1.07 -19.29 -21.22
N GLY A 90 0.14 -18.98 -20.75
CA GLY A 90 1.13 -18.25 -21.53
C GLY A 90 0.78 -16.78 -21.75
N GLU A 91 -0.16 -16.24 -20.97
CA GLU A 91 -0.56 -14.83 -20.97
C GLU A 91 0.16 -14.07 -19.83
N GLU A 92 0.33 -12.76 -19.98
CA GLU A 92 0.92 -11.89 -18.97
C GLU A 92 -0.18 -11.13 -18.21
N PHE A 93 -0.14 -11.18 -16.89
CA PHE A 93 -1.01 -10.39 -16.03
C PHE A 93 -0.48 -8.95 -15.89
N VAL A 94 -1.32 -7.96 -16.22
CA VAL A 94 -1.00 -6.54 -16.01
C VAL A 94 -2.08 -5.89 -15.14
N ASN A 95 -1.64 -5.27 -14.05
CA ASN A 95 -2.51 -4.53 -13.15
C ASN A 95 -3.09 -3.29 -13.85
N SER A 96 -4.42 -3.14 -13.88
CA SER A 96 -5.10 -1.99 -14.48
C SER A 96 -4.99 -0.71 -13.64
N TYR A 97 -4.63 -0.82 -12.37
CA TYR A 97 -4.46 0.32 -11.46
C TYR A 97 -3.02 0.82 -11.37
N ASP A 98 -2.07 0.17 -12.05
CA ASP A 98 -0.68 0.61 -12.06
C ASP A 98 -0.45 1.72 -13.11
N LEU A 99 -0.31 2.97 -12.64
CA LEU A 99 0.02 4.15 -13.45
C LEU A 99 1.53 4.44 -13.49
N GLY A 100 2.34 3.59 -12.86
CA GLY A 100 3.76 3.76 -12.64
C GLY A 100 4.10 4.20 -11.21
N LYS A 101 5.24 3.70 -10.72
CA LYS A 101 5.69 3.82 -9.31
C LYS A 101 5.54 5.21 -8.69
N LEU A 102 6.03 6.24 -9.39
CA LEU A 102 5.96 7.62 -8.89
C LEU A 102 4.53 8.15 -8.87
N LYS A 103 3.72 7.84 -9.89
CA LYS A 103 2.35 8.33 -9.98
C LYS A 103 1.45 7.62 -8.97
N ASN A 104 1.65 6.33 -8.75
CA ASN A 104 0.92 5.57 -7.72
C ASN A 104 1.21 6.11 -6.31
N LEU A 105 2.47 6.43 -6.01
CA LEU A 105 2.83 7.07 -4.74
C LEU A 105 2.24 8.48 -4.61
N GLU A 106 2.29 9.29 -5.68
CA GLU A 106 1.71 10.63 -5.72
C GLU A 106 0.19 10.58 -5.42
N LEU A 107 -0.53 9.65 -6.05
CA LEU A 107 -1.96 9.45 -5.86
C LEU A 107 -2.30 8.92 -4.46
N TYR A 108 -1.55 7.92 -3.98
CA TYR A 108 -1.78 7.33 -2.66
C TYR A 108 -1.62 8.34 -1.53
N PHE A 109 -0.52 9.09 -1.55
CA PHE A 109 -0.29 10.14 -0.58
C PHE A 109 -1.12 11.40 -0.85
N ASN A 110 -1.79 11.46 -2.01
CA ASN A 110 -2.50 12.63 -2.52
C ASN A 110 -1.64 13.90 -2.42
N VAL A 111 -0.39 13.81 -2.85
CA VAL A 111 0.58 14.92 -2.84
C VAL A 111 0.92 15.33 -4.27
N GLY A 112 1.53 16.50 -4.48
CA GLY A 112 2.04 16.89 -5.80
C GLY A 112 1.29 18.06 -6.43
N LYS A 113 1.29 18.14 -7.76
CA LYS A 113 0.77 19.33 -8.49
C LYS A 113 -0.75 19.48 -8.37
N ASP A 114 -1.46 18.34 -8.38
CA ASP A 114 -2.92 18.28 -8.35
C ASP A 114 -3.46 17.93 -6.94
N GLY A 115 -2.57 17.79 -5.95
CA GLY A 115 -2.88 17.34 -4.60
C GLY A 115 -2.36 18.28 -3.52
N TYR A 116 -2.03 17.72 -2.36
CA TYR A 116 -1.56 18.46 -1.20
C TYR A 116 -0.04 18.71 -1.27
N PRO A 117 0.46 19.80 -0.67
CA PRO A 117 1.90 20.03 -0.61
C PRO A 117 2.60 18.98 0.26
N LEU A 118 3.86 18.66 -0.06
CA LEU A 118 4.63 17.59 0.60
C LEU A 118 4.76 17.76 2.12
N TRP A 119 4.73 18.99 2.64
CA TRP A 119 4.78 19.24 4.08
C TRP A 119 3.56 18.67 4.83
N THR A 120 2.45 18.39 4.14
CA THR A 120 1.30 17.69 4.76
C THR A 120 1.62 16.24 5.14
N LEU A 121 2.70 15.67 4.63
CA LEU A 121 3.20 14.37 5.10
C LEU A 121 3.85 14.50 6.47
N LEU A 122 4.37 15.67 6.86
CA LEU A 122 5.05 15.84 8.15
C LEU A 122 4.11 15.80 9.36
N PHE A 123 2.80 15.99 9.14
CA PHE A 123 1.82 16.10 10.21
C PHE A 123 0.60 15.21 9.91
N PRO A 124 -0.04 14.62 10.93
CA PRO A 124 -1.19 13.74 10.77
C PRO A 124 -2.49 14.53 10.51
N PHE A 125 -2.50 15.39 9.50
CA PHE A 125 -3.73 16.11 9.13
C PHE A 125 -4.73 15.16 8.48
N ARG A 126 -6.01 15.42 8.69
CA ARG A 126 -7.08 14.76 7.94
C ARG A 126 -7.06 15.32 6.52
N VAL A 127 -6.55 14.53 5.60
CA VAL A 127 -6.50 14.83 4.18
C VAL A 127 -7.45 13.90 3.46
N SER A 128 -8.35 14.45 2.65
CA SER A 128 -9.27 13.62 1.86
C SER A 128 -8.48 12.84 0.79
N PRO A 129 -8.85 11.58 0.53
CA PRO A 129 -8.30 10.81 -0.58
C PRO A 129 -8.61 11.49 -1.92
N TYR A 130 -7.85 11.15 -2.96
CA TYR A 130 -8.08 11.72 -4.30
C TYR A 130 -9.36 11.20 -4.97
N THR A 131 -9.91 10.08 -4.48
CA THR A 131 -11.06 9.36 -5.02
C THR A 131 -12.14 9.19 -3.95
N ASP A 132 -13.38 8.95 -4.40
CA ASP A 132 -14.54 8.57 -3.59
C ASP A 132 -14.56 7.07 -3.20
N GLY A 133 -13.63 6.28 -3.71
CA GLY A 133 -13.54 4.84 -3.47
C GLY A 133 -14.48 3.99 -4.33
N ARG A 134 -15.08 4.58 -5.37
CA ARG A 134 -15.84 3.86 -6.41
C ARG A 134 -15.14 3.92 -7.76
N SER A 135 -14.32 4.94 -8.01
CA SER A 135 -13.62 5.13 -9.27
C SER A 135 -12.15 5.46 -9.05
N TRP A 136 -11.25 4.68 -9.65
CA TRP A 136 -9.80 4.89 -9.52
C TRP A 136 -9.20 5.32 -10.86
N ALA A 137 -8.09 6.05 -10.79
CA ALA A 137 -7.37 6.45 -11.99
C ALA A 137 -6.76 5.21 -12.66
N ARG A 138 -6.94 5.09 -13.98
CA ARG A 138 -6.45 3.97 -14.79
C ARG A 138 -5.66 4.46 -16.02
N PRO A 139 -4.68 3.69 -16.51
CA PRO A 139 -4.04 3.97 -17.79
C PRO A 139 -5.07 3.98 -18.93
N LYS A 140 -4.84 4.81 -19.94
CA LYS A 140 -5.74 4.91 -21.10
C LYS A 140 -5.84 3.57 -21.81
N GLY A 141 -7.06 3.07 -21.98
CA GLY A 141 -7.35 1.82 -22.71
C GLY A 141 -7.23 0.55 -21.86
N LEU A 142 -7.04 0.66 -20.54
CA LEU A 142 -6.93 -0.47 -19.62
C LEU A 142 -8.05 -0.43 -18.56
N GLU A 143 -9.28 -0.67 -19.00
CA GLU A 143 -10.45 -0.68 -18.12
C GLU A 143 -10.49 -1.89 -17.16
N ARG A 144 -9.82 -3.00 -17.54
CA ARG A 144 -9.74 -4.24 -16.77
C ARG A 144 -8.32 -4.78 -16.72
N HIS A 145 -8.05 -5.65 -15.74
CA HIS A 145 -6.78 -6.34 -15.63
C HIS A 145 -6.48 -7.14 -16.90
N LYS A 146 -5.31 -6.95 -17.49
CA LYS A 146 -4.89 -7.73 -18.65
C LYS A 146 -4.56 -9.15 -18.18
N GLY A 147 -4.97 -10.17 -18.93
CA GLY A 147 -4.72 -11.58 -18.58
C GLY A 147 -5.74 -12.19 -17.62
N VAL A 148 -6.82 -11.47 -17.29
CA VAL A 148 -7.99 -11.98 -16.56
C VAL A 148 -9.22 -11.94 -17.47
N ARG A 149 -9.96 -13.05 -17.59
CA ARG A 149 -11.18 -13.10 -18.44
C ARG A 149 -12.42 -12.74 -17.62
N LYS A 150 -13.51 -12.37 -18.31
CA LYS A 150 -14.81 -12.11 -17.65
C LYS A 150 -15.28 -13.38 -16.91
N GLY A 151 -15.63 -13.26 -15.63
CA GLY A 151 -16.00 -14.38 -14.75
C GLY A 151 -14.83 -15.05 -14.02
N GLU A 152 -13.60 -14.59 -14.23
CA GLU A 152 -12.41 -15.07 -13.49
C GLU A 152 -11.96 -14.10 -12.40
N GLU A 153 -12.60 -12.93 -12.30
CA GLU A 153 -12.32 -11.96 -11.25
C GLU A 153 -12.95 -12.47 -9.95
N LEU A 154 -12.13 -12.69 -8.93
CA LEU A 154 -12.55 -13.18 -7.61
C LEU A 154 -13.50 -12.20 -6.88
N THR A 155 -13.52 -10.95 -7.33
CA THR A 155 -14.31 -9.84 -6.79
C THR A 155 -15.42 -9.41 -7.74
N ASP A 156 -15.88 -10.30 -8.63
CA ASP A 156 -17.04 -9.99 -9.47
C ASP A 156 -18.18 -9.49 -8.57
N GLU A 157 -18.67 -8.27 -8.84
CA GLU A 157 -19.99 -7.85 -8.38
C GLU A 157 -20.93 -8.87 -8.98
N ASP A 158 -21.64 -9.63 -8.14
CA ASP A 158 -22.73 -10.50 -8.58
C ASP A 158 -23.59 -9.68 -9.55
N GLU A 159 -23.45 -9.91 -10.86
CA GLU A 159 -24.19 -9.16 -11.89
C GLU A 159 -25.67 -9.38 -11.55
N GLU A 160 -26.33 -8.31 -11.09
CA GLU A 160 -27.76 -8.26 -10.80
C GLU A 160 -28.53 -8.89 -11.98
N ASP A 161 -29.22 -10.00 -11.71
CA ASP A 161 -30.31 -10.52 -12.53
C ASP A 161 -31.47 -9.51 -12.62
#